data_AF-A0A8J2H1M1-F1
#
_entry.id   AF-A0A8J2H1M1-F1
#
_cell.length_a   1.000
_cell.length_b   1.000
_cell.length_c   1.000
_cell.angle_alpha   90.00
_cell.angle_beta   90.00
_cell.angle_gamma   90.00
#
_symmetry.space_group_name_H-M   'P 1'
#
loop_
_entity.id
_entity.type
_entity.pdbx_description
1 polymer ?
#
loop_
_entity_poly.entity_id
_entity_poly.type
_entity_poly.pdbx_seq_one_letter_code
_entity_poly.pdbx_strand_id
1 'polypeptide(L)'
;MSDKSVKVFAVVEFDECIGDEKSVELIPMIWLAEDEMSCLWTPEDEGKNVQKLIEKKIAPGSDWQRFPVRVIRKAKSFEQGMRRLKRSFETPDVDSSEAEKRRNDDQVIVMSSQNFASELNTSSPMKHQKTASSGCKNKRKDNDGENACPPPKKPKIDLTCMNDLGLFLKSIIEKEGEKTRQFLSLAITERYRQELANARSTANNPNNSEAWKIIGDDMPFSELGKFVEFDQSLEKDEEKKSSLMAMFKMVTVGSTTKEHDVATIISKVIKKVIQLEYSATGKRSKGVGKKSFKDTETFKVMDKFLLAKYANSAGIISTITALSNFLSGAKDREGGRAHRDENRK
;
A
#
# COMPACT_ATOMS: atom_id res chain seq x y z
N MET A 1 21.45 38.17 4.14
CA MET A 1 20.79 37.73 2.89
C MET A 1 20.28 36.33 3.12
N SER A 2 18.97 36.17 3.30
CA SER A 2 18.35 34.89 3.66
C SER A 2 18.40 33.94 2.47
N ASP A 3 19.02 32.79 2.68
CA ASP A 3 19.08 31.67 1.76
C ASP A 3 17.64 31.23 1.41
N LYS A 4 17.14 31.64 0.25
CA LYS A 4 15.85 31.16 -0.27
C LYS A 4 16.05 29.70 -0.64
N SER A 5 15.82 28.79 0.32
CA SER A 5 15.99 27.36 0.09
C SER A 5 15.12 26.94 -1.09
N VAL A 6 15.75 26.54 -2.20
CA VAL A 6 15.06 26.15 -3.42
C VAL A 6 14.21 24.91 -3.13
N LYS A 7 12.90 25.03 -3.33
CA LYS A 7 11.97 23.90 -3.20
C LYS A 7 12.10 23.06 -4.46
N VAL A 8 12.28 21.75 -4.30
CA VAL A 8 12.61 20.82 -5.41
C VAL A 8 11.60 19.69 -5.58
N PHE A 9 10.64 19.56 -4.65
CA PHE A 9 9.53 18.60 -4.73
C PHE A 9 8.19 19.27 -4.40
N ALA A 10 7.08 18.69 -4.86
CA ALA A 10 5.72 19.07 -4.53
C ALA A 10 4.87 17.84 -4.22
N VAL A 11 4.03 17.94 -3.19
CA VAL A 11 2.93 17.00 -2.93
C VAL A 11 1.73 17.54 -3.69
N VAL A 12 1.17 16.73 -4.57
CA VAL A 12 0.08 17.09 -5.48
C VAL A 12 -1.08 16.11 -5.33
N GLU A 13 -2.29 16.61 -5.51
CA GLU A 13 -3.51 15.83 -5.57
C GLU A 13 -4.00 15.83 -7.02
N PHE A 14 -4.27 14.66 -7.59
CA PHE A 14 -4.80 14.55 -8.94
C PHE A 14 -6.30 14.80 -8.93
N ASP A 15 -6.76 15.62 -9.88
CA ASP A 15 -8.20 15.90 -10.04
C ASP A 15 -8.95 14.74 -10.71
N GLU A 16 -8.22 13.82 -11.36
CA GLU A 16 -8.81 12.60 -11.92
C GLU A 16 -9.17 11.62 -10.79
N CYS A 17 -10.46 11.57 -10.48
CA CYS A 17 -11.06 10.64 -9.55
C CYS A 17 -10.94 9.19 -10.07
N ILE A 18 -9.99 8.41 -9.54
CA ILE A 18 -10.02 6.95 -9.66
C ILE A 18 -10.98 6.44 -8.57
N GLY A 19 -12.30 6.54 -8.81
CA GLY A 19 -13.35 6.26 -7.81
C GLY A 19 -13.66 7.44 -6.88
N ASP A 20 -14.28 7.20 -5.71
CA ASP A 20 -14.62 8.24 -4.71
C ASP A 20 -13.38 8.73 -3.89
N GLU A 21 -12.17 8.21 -4.15
CA GLU A 21 -10.95 8.55 -3.43
C GLU A 21 -10.05 9.50 -4.25
N LYS A 22 -9.51 10.53 -3.58
CA LYS A 22 -8.53 11.47 -4.13
C LYS A 22 -7.13 10.84 -4.15
N SER A 23 -6.44 10.89 -5.29
CA SER A 23 -5.06 10.40 -5.41
C SER A 23 -4.07 11.52 -5.06
N VAL A 24 -3.19 11.29 -4.06
CA VAL A 24 -2.18 12.26 -3.61
C VAL A 24 -0.79 11.65 -3.75
N GLU A 25 0.12 12.35 -4.41
CA GLU A 25 1.47 11.86 -4.71
C GLU A 25 2.56 12.92 -4.50
N LEU A 26 3.81 12.46 -4.36
CA LEU A 26 4.99 13.33 -4.33
C LEU A 26 5.65 13.36 -5.70
N ILE A 27 5.83 14.55 -6.28
CA ILE A 27 6.51 14.74 -7.56
C ILE A 27 7.72 15.69 -7.43
N PRO A 28 8.73 15.57 -8.30
CA PRO A 28 9.73 16.61 -8.50
C PRO A 28 9.08 17.86 -9.10
N MET A 29 9.57 19.05 -8.73
CA MET A 29 9.07 20.32 -9.30
C MET A 29 9.23 20.39 -10.82
N ILE A 30 10.21 19.68 -11.40
CA ILE A 30 10.42 19.63 -12.86
C ILE A 30 9.30 18.89 -13.61
N TRP A 31 8.44 18.16 -12.91
CA TRP A 31 7.26 17.51 -13.52
C TRP A 31 6.04 18.42 -13.47
N LEU A 32 6.07 19.48 -12.67
CA LEU A 32 4.98 20.42 -12.54
C LEU A 32 5.06 21.44 -13.67
N ALA A 33 3.93 21.74 -14.31
CA ALA A 33 3.84 22.80 -15.29
C ALA A 33 4.08 24.18 -14.65
N GLU A 34 4.43 25.16 -15.46
CA GLU A 34 4.69 26.54 -15.00
C GLU A 34 3.48 27.17 -14.30
N ASP A 35 2.27 26.77 -14.70
CA ASP A 35 1.01 27.22 -14.12
C ASP A 35 0.67 26.55 -12.78
N GLU A 36 1.41 25.49 -12.40
CA GLU A 36 1.17 24.66 -11.21
C GLU A 36 -0.22 24.01 -11.13
N MET A 37 -0.97 24.00 -12.23
CA MET A 37 -2.32 23.43 -12.32
C MET A 37 -2.32 22.03 -12.93
N SER A 38 -1.17 21.56 -13.39
CA SER A 38 -1.01 20.27 -14.05
C SER A 38 0.42 19.74 -13.90
N CYS A 39 0.58 18.42 -13.98
CA CYS A 39 1.88 17.78 -13.99
C CYS A 39 2.01 16.78 -15.15
N LEU A 40 3.24 16.45 -15.49
CA LEU A 40 3.58 15.36 -16.41
C LEU A 40 3.79 14.07 -15.61
N TRP A 41 3.21 12.98 -16.11
CA TRP A 41 3.29 11.66 -15.50
C TRP A 41 3.61 10.59 -16.54
N THR A 42 4.36 9.58 -16.13
CA THR A 42 4.84 8.50 -17.02
C THR A 42 3.71 7.55 -17.41
N PRO A 43 3.67 7.03 -18.65
CA PRO A 43 2.73 5.97 -19.04
C PRO A 43 2.99 4.69 -18.22
N GLU A 44 1.91 4.00 -17.89
CA GLU A 44 1.82 2.87 -16.93
C GLU A 44 2.58 1.60 -17.38
N ASP A 45 3.07 1.56 -18.63
CA ASP A 45 3.58 0.35 -19.30
C ASP A 45 5.05 0.02 -19.06
N GLU A 46 5.76 0.80 -18.26
CA GLU A 46 7.10 0.41 -17.82
C GLU A 46 7.11 0.35 -16.31
N GLY A 47 7.10 -0.86 -15.75
CA GLY A 47 7.31 -1.21 -14.33
C GLY A 47 8.64 -0.74 -13.72
N LYS A 48 9.19 0.36 -14.23
CA LYS A 48 10.15 1.25 -13.57
C LYS A 48 9.44 1.88 -12.38
N ASN A 49 9.90 1.51 -11.19
CA ASN A 49 9.49 2.07 -9.92
C ASN A 49 9.47 3.62 -10.00
N VAL A 50 8.29 4.23 -10.18
CA VAL A 50 8.07 5.69 -10.33
C VAL A 50 8.73 6.46 -9.18
N GLN A 51 8.75 5.86 -8.00
CA GLN A 51 9.44 6.41 -6.83
C GLN A 51 10.94 6.64 -7.07
N LYS A 52 11.62 5.76 -7.81
CA LYS A 52 13.03 5.96 -8.18
C LYS A 52 13.20 7.10 -9.18
N LEU A 53 12.23 7.34 -10.06
CA LEU A 53 12.26 8.47 -11.00
C LEU A 53 12.05 9.79 -10.27
N ILE A 54 11.13 9.81 -9.30
CA ILE A 54 10.88 10.93 -8.39
C ILE A 54 12.15 11.23 -7.58
N GLU A 55 12.71 10.23 -6.90
CA GLU A 55 13.91 10.38 -6.07
C GLU A 55 15.10 10.92 -6.87
N LYS A 56 15.31 10.41 -8.08
CA LYS A 56 16.39 10.85 -8.99
C LYS A 56 16.05 12.12 -9.79
N LYS A 57 14.83 12.65 -9.69
CA LYS A 57 14.35 13.85 -10.40
C LYS A 57 14.59 13.76 -11.91
N ILE A 58 14.31 12.59 -12.50
CA ILE A 58 14.47 12.39 -13.94
C ILE A 58 13.51 13.33 -14.68
N ALA A 59 13.97 14.03 -15.72
CA ALA A 59 13.12 14.93 -16.49
C ALA A 59 12.04 14.16 -17.27
N PRO A 60 10.85 14.75 -17.47
CA PRO A 60 9.77 14.13 -18.25
C PRO A 60 10.21 13.76 -19.68
N GLY A 61 9.77 12.58 -20.13
CA GLY A 61 9.94 12.11 -21.51
C GLY A 61 8.90 12.72 -22.47
N SER A 62 9.13 12.57 -23.77
CA SER A 62 8.19 13.05 -24.81
C SER A 62 6.86 12.29 -24.83
N ASP A 63 6.82 11.12 -24.21
CA ASP A 63 5.69 10.18 -24.09
C ASP A 63 4.88 10.38 -22.80
N TRP A 64 5.26 11.33 -21.94
CA TRP A 64 4.58 11.56 -20.67
C TRP A 64 3.26 12.30 -20.87
N GLN A 65 2.24 11.85 -20.17
CA GLN A 65 0.90 12.40 -20.23
C GLN A 65 0.72 13.53 -19.22
N ARG A 66 -0.14 14.50 -19.54
CA ARG A 66 -0.40 15.66 -18.69
C ARG A 66 -1.68 15.45 -17.89
N PHE A 67 -1.60 15.63 -16.58
CA PHE A 67 -2.70 15.43 -15.66
C PHE A 67 -3.00 16.71 -14.88
N PRO A 68 -4.28 17.07 -14.67
CA PRO A 68 -4.67 18.18 -13.82
C PRO A 68 -4.38 17.84 -12.35
N VAL A 69 -3.77 18.77 -11.62
CA VAL A 69 -3.40 18.58 -10.22
C VAL A 69 -3.60 19.84 -9.38
N ARG A 70 -3.84 19.63 -8.09
CA ARG A 70 -3.78 20.64 -7.04
C ARG A 70 -2.53 20.47 -6.19
N VAL A 71 -1.68 21.50 -6.12
CA VAL A 71 -0.49 21.47 -5.25
C VAL A 71 -0.88 21.66 -3.78
N ILE A 72 -0.63 20.66 -2.96
CA ILE A 72 -0.90 20.71 -1.52
C ILE A 72 0.26 21.40 -0.78
N ARG A 73 1.51 20.95 -0.99
CA ARG A 73 2.72 21.46 -0.30
C ARG A 73 3.99 21.28 -1.12
N LYS A 74 4.94 22.23 -1.01
CA LYS A 74 6.28 22.15 -1.67
C LYS A 74 7.41 21.87 -0.68
N ALA A 75 8.32 20.95 -0.99
CA ALA A 75 9.40 20.49 -0.11
C ALA A 75 10.80 20.73 -0.70
N LYS A 76 11.79 20.89 0.20
CA LYS A 76 13.22 21.11 -0.16
C LYS A 76 14.02 19.82 -0.31
N SER A 77 13.49 18.70 0.16
CA SER A 77 14.13 17.38 0.04
C SER A 77 13.09 16.27 -0.12
N PHE A 78 13.52 15.15 -0.67
CA PHE A 78 12.67 13.98 -0.87
C PHE A 78 12.10 13.46 0.44
N GLU A 79 12.94 13.35 1.48
CA GLU A 79 12.52 12.91 2.81
C GLU A 79 11.50 13.87 3.45
N GLN A 80 11.70 15.19 3.30
CA GLN A 80 10.72 16.17 3.76
C GLN A 80 9.39 16.04 2.98
N GLY A 81 9.46 15.80 1.67
CA GLY A 81 8.31 15.52 0.82
C GLY A 81 7.54 14.29 1.27
N MET A 82 8.22 13.16 1.49
CA MET A 82 7.62 11.90 1.95
C MET A 82 6.94 12.04 3.32
N ARG A 83 7.55 12.77 4.26
CA ARG A 83 6.92 13.07 5.56
C ARG A 83 5.63 13.88 5.39
N ARG A 84 5.58 14.81 4.44
CA ARG A 84 4.41 15.65 4.16
C ARG A 84 3.32 14.88 3.42
N LEU A 85 3.70 14.05 2.45
CA LEU A 85 2.80 13.11 1.76
C LEU A 85 2.14 12.16 2.77
N LYS A 86 2.89 11.62 3.72
CA LYS A 86 2.30 10.77 4.77
C LYS A 86 1.25 11.53 5.60
N ARG A 87 1.54 12.78 5.98
CA ARG A 87 0.60 13.61 6.75
C ARG A 87 -0.66 14.00 5.98
N SER A 88 -0.60 14.16 4.65
CA SER A 88 -1.81 14.50 3.87
C SER A 88 -2.86 13.39 3.90
N PHE A 89 -2.48 12.15 4.23
CA PHE A 89 -3.45 11.06 4.47
C PHE A 89 -3.96 11.01 5.92
N GLU A 90 -3.27 11.67 6.86
CA GLU A 90 -3.59 11.61 8.30
C GLU A 90 -4.45 12.80 8.76
N THR A 91 -4.34 13.95 8.09
CA THR A 91 -5.11 15.16 8.41
C THR A 91 -5.83 15.67 7.16
N PRO A 92 -7.17 15.59 7.09
CA PRO A 92 -7.93 15.97 5.89
C PRO A 92 -7.99 17.49 5.64
N ASP A 93 -7.52 18.33 6.57
CA ASP A 93 -7.55 19.78 6.38
C ASP A 93 -6.49 20.48 7.24
N VAL A 94 -5.43 20.98 6.60
CA VAL A 94 -4.61 22.08 7.14
C VAL A 94 -4.07 22.85 5.95
N ASP A 95 -4.79 23.88 5.53
CA ASP A 95 -4.26 24.87 4.62
C ASP A 95 -3.33 25.87 5.34
N SER A 96 -2.43 26.45 4.57
CA SER A 96 -1.31 27.36 4.87
C SER A 96 -1.02 27.81 6.33
N SER A 97 0.17 27.46 6.84
CA SER A 97 0.93 28.35 7.73
C SER A 97 2.43 28.14 7.57
N GLU A 98 3.10 29.09 6.91
CA GLU A 98 4.56 29.26 6.87
C GLU A 98 5.10 29.80 8.20
N ALA A 99 4.83 29.10 9.31
CA ALA A 99 5.44 29.38 10.60
C ALA A 99 6.14 28.12 11.13
N GLU A 100 7.43 27.95 10.78
CA GLU A 100 8.32 27.06 11.50
C GLU A 100 8.52 27.61 12.93
N LYS A 101 7.59 27.31 13.84
CA LYS A 101 7.95 27.22 15.25
C LYS A 101 8.58 25.86 15.47
N ARG A 102 9.89 25.88 15.76
CA ARG A 102 10.64 24.80 16.40
C ARG A 102 9.80 24.24 17.53
N ARG A 103 9.19 23.08 17.33
CA ARG A 103 8.58 22.31 18.42
C ARG A 103 9.43 21.06 18.58
N ASN A 104 10.10 21.01 19.72
CA ASN A 104 10.79 19.84 20.23
C ASN A 104 9.83 18.66 20.30
N ASP A 105 10.44 17.47 20.19
CA ASP A 105 9.89 16.19 20.59
C ASP A 105 9.21 16.26 21.97
N ASP A 106 8.28 15.32 22.20
CA ASP A 106 7.51 15.08 23.43
C ASP A 106 6.39 16.06 23.75
N GLN A 107 5.26 15.95 23.04
CA GLN A 107 3.93 16.06 23.66
C GLN A 107 2.81 15.52 22.74
N VAL A 108 2.12 14.49 23.23
CA VAL A 108 0.88 13.96 22.65
C VAL A 108 -0.23 14.99 22.84
N ILE A 109 -0.78 15.51 21.75
CA ILE A 109 -1.99 16.34 21.80
C ILE A 109 -3.20 15.41 21.67
N VAL A 110 -3.88 15.21 22.80
CA VAL A 110 -5.22 14.62 22.86
C VAL A 110 -6.22 15.69 22.40
N MET A 111 -7.01 15.41 21.36
CA MET A 111 -8.16 16.25 20.99
C MET A 111 -9.46 15.53 21.38
N SER A 112 -10.30 16.21 22.17
CA SER A 112 -11.55 15.69 22.70
C SER A 112 -12.69 15.74 21.68
N SER A 113 -13.61 14.79 21.81
CA SER A 113 -14.66 14.43 20.84
C SER A 113 -15.81 15.46 20.66
N GLN A 114 -15.67 16.70 21.15
CA GLN A 114 -16.81 17.61 21.27
C GLN A 114 -16.98 18.62 20.12
N ASN A 115 -16.06 18.68 19.16
CA ASN A 115 -16.13 19.69 18.09
C ASN A 115 -16.68 19.17 16.74
N PHE A 116 -17.15 17.92 16.66
CA PHE A 116 -17.59 17.31 15.40
C PHE A 116 -19.09 17.52 15.08
N ALA A 117 -19.89 18.04 16.03
CA ALA A 117 -21.35 18.02 15.92
C ALA A 117 -21.99 19.28 15.30
N SER A 118 -21.22 20.33 14.99
CA SER A 118 -21.78 21.62 14.53
C SER A 118 -21.73 21.86 13.02
N GLU A 119 -21.08 21.01 12.21
CA GLU A 119 -20.91 21.24 10.77
C GLU A 119 -21.86 20.45 9.84
N LEU A 120 -22.72 19.58 10.37
CA LEU A 120 -23.60 18.73 9.54
C LEU A 120 -25.04 19.24 9.36
N ASN A 121 -25.36 20.48 9.77
CA ASN A 121 -26.72 21.01 9.70
C ASN A 121 -26.84 22.33 8.90
N THR A 122 -26.42 22.33 7.64
CA THR A 122 -26.93 23.30 6.66
C THR A 122 -26.97 22.71 5.24
N SER A 123 -28.07 22.04 4.89
CA SER A 123 -28.45 21.90 3.48
C SER A 123 -29.98 21.89 3.36
N SER A 124 -30.53 22.89 2.66
CA SER A 124 -31.94 22.99 2.27
C SER A 124 -32.19 22.44 0.84
N PRO A 125 -33.43 22.03 0.48
CA PRO A 125 -33.72 21.22 -0.70
C PRO A 125 -34.03 22.04 -1.96
N MET A 126 -33.59 21.53 -3.14
CA MET A 126 -33.88 22.12 -4.46
C MET A 126 -35.20 21.63 -5.06
N LYS A 127 -35.90 22.58 -5.70
CA LYS A 127 -37.20 22.44 -6.37
C LYS A 127 -37.08 21.83 -7.77
N HIS A 128 -38.13 21.08 -8.15
CA HIS A 128 -38.41 20.61 -9.51
C HIS A 128 -38.71 21.75 -10.49
N GLN A 129 -38.25 21.61 -11.74
CA GLN A 129 -38.88 22.24 -12.90
C GLN A 129 -39.15 21.21 -14.01
N LYS A 130 -40.41 21.22 -14.45
CA LYS A 130 -40.91 20.63 -15.69
C LYS A 130 -40.68 21.62 -16.83
N THR A 131 -40.37 21.16 -18.04
CA THR A 131 -40.81 21.82 -19.28
C THR A 131 -41.12 20.80 -20.35
N ALA A 132 -42.11 21.15 -21.16
CA ALA A 132 -42.89 20.29 -22.04
C ALA A 132 -42.41 20.28 -23.51
N SER A 133 -42.88 19.24 -24.20
CA SER A 133 -43.15 19.07 -25.63
C SER A 133 -43.35 20.34 -26.48
N SER A 134 -42.82 20.32 -27.71
CA SER A 134 -43.53 20.83 -28.89
C SER A 134 -43.05 20.11 -30.16
N GLY A 135 -43.99 19.50 -30.91
CA GLY A 135 -43.72 18.84 -32.18
C GLY A 135 -43.91 19.74 -33.41
N CYS A 136 -43.61 19.19 -34.59
CA CYS A 136 -44.21 19.62 -35.85
C CYS A 136 -44.29 18.46 -36.85
N LYS A 137 -45.53 18.18 -37.30
CA LYS A 137 -45.87 17.51 -38.56
C LYS A 137 -45.84 18.62 -39.65
N ASN A 138 -45.80 18.45 -40.97
CA ASN A 138 -46.43 17.46 -41.86
C ASN A 138 -46.12 17.87 -43.33
N LYS A 139 -46.14 16.93 -44.28
CA LYS A 139 -46.78 16.95 -45.62
C LYS A 139 -45.96 16.41 -46.80
N ARG A 140 -46.70 15.62 -47.58
CA ARG A 140 -46.43 14.82 -48.78
C ARG A 140 -46.42 15.66 -50.07
N LYS A 141 -45.82 15.13 -51.15
CA LYS A 141 -46.47 15.03 -52.47
C LYS A 141 -45.73 14.07 -53.43
N ASP A 142 -46.54 13.33 -54.18
CA ASP A 142 -46.22 12.30 -55.18
C ASP A 142 -45.87 12.89 -56.57
N ASN A 143 -45.05 12.19 -57.38
CA ASN A 143 -45.44 11.56 -58.66
C ASN A 143 -44.24 11.19 -59.57
N ASP A 144 -44.20 9.91 -59.92
CA ASP A 144 -44.02 9.23 -61.22
C ASP A 144 -43.15 9.84 -62.35
N GLY A 145 -42.26 8.99 -62.87
CA GLY A 145 -41.60 9.14 -64.17
C GLY A 145 -40.69 7.95 -64.48
N GLU A 146 -41.20 7.02 -65.28
CA GLU A 146 -40.50 5.84 -65.82
C GLU A 146 -39.26 6.21 -66.64
N ASN A 147 -38.15 5.47 -66.44
CA ASN A 147 -37.26 5.10 -67.54
C ASN A 147 -36.42 3.88 -67.16
N ALA A 148 -36.37 2.91 -68.09
CA ALA A 148 -35.84 1.57 -67.89
C ALA A 148 -34.34 1.42 -68.23
N CYS A 149 -33.75 0.36 -67.61
CA CYS A 149 -32.48 -0.35 -67.87
C CYS A 149 -31.15 0.29 -67.39
N PRO A 150 -30.12 -0.50 -66.96
CA PRO A 150 -29.89 -1.96 -67.07
C PRO A 150 -29.63 -2.67 -65.69
N PRO A 151 -29.46 -4.02 -65.61
CA PRO A 151 -29.46 -4.75 -64.33
C PRO A 151 -28.23 -4.43 -63.44
N PRO A 152 -28.39 -4.46 -62.09
CA PRO A 152 -27.30 -4.20 -61.17
C PRO A 152 -26.23 -5.28 -61.31
N LYS A 153 -25.01 -4.86 -61.66
CA LYS A 153 -23.82 -5.69 -61.54
C LYS A 153 -23.72 -6.13 -60.07
N LYS A 154 -23.65 -7.45 -59.83
CA LYS A 154 -23.43 -8.00 -58.49
C LYS A 154 -22.29 -7.24 -57.80
N PRO A 155 -22.47 -6.71 -56.58
CA PRO A 155 -21.39 -6.07 -55.87
C PRO A 155 -20.31 -7.14 -55.68
N LYS A 156 -19.13 -6.93 -56.28
CA LYS A 156 -17.93 -7.64 -55.87
C LYS A 156 -17.73 -7.24 -54.42
N ILE A 157 -17.98 -8.15 -53.50
CA ILE A 157 -17.65 -7.96 -52.09
C ILE A 157 -16.13 -7.82 -52.07
N ASP A 158 -15.69 -6.60 -51.82
CA ASP A 158 -14.28 -6.27 -51.69
C ASP A 158 -13.75 -6.98 -50.43
N LEU A 159 -12.93 -8.00 -50.64
CA LEU A 159 -12.40 -8.86 -49.58
C LEU A 159 -11.45 -8.10 -48.63
N THR A 160 -11.06 -6.87 -48.98
CA THR A 160 -10.26 -5.98 -48.12
C THR A 160 -11.06 -5.42 -46.94
N CYS A 161 -12.38 -5.21 -47.11
CA CYS A 161 -13.30 -4.72 -46.05
C CYS A 161 -13.50 -5.73 -44.90
N MET A 162 -13.39 -7.03 -45.16
CA MET A 162 -13.54 -8.08 -44.15
C MET A 162 -12.35 -8.16 -43.18
N ASN A 163 -11.14 -7.84 -43.66
CA ASN A 163 -9.94 -7.79 -42.82
C ASN A 163 -9.96 -6.58 -41.88
N ASP A 164 -10.46 -5.44 -42.34
CA ASP A 164 -10.63 -4.24 -41.51
C ASP A 164 -11.67 -4.45 -40.41
N LEU A 165 -12.77 -5.16 -40.71
CA LEU A 165 -13.76 -5.55 -39.70
C LEU A 165 -13.18 -6.53 -38.68
N GLY A 166 -12.34 -7.47 -39.12
CA GLY A 166 -11.62 -8.40 -38.24
C GLY A 166 -10.65 -7.70 -37.29
N LEU A 167 -9.90 -6.71 -37.78
CA LEU A 167 -9.01 -5.88 -36.97
C LEU A 167 -9.79 -5.00 -35.98
N PHE A 168 -10.93 -4.45 -36.41
CA PHE A 168 -11.82 -3.67 -35.56
C PHE A 168 -12.43 -4.50 -34.43
N LEU A 169 -12.95 -5.70 -34.73
CA LEU A 169 -13.48 -6.61 -33.71
C LEU A 169 -12.40 -7.08 -32.74
N LYS A 170 -11.18 -7.34 -33.22
CA LYS A 170 -10.04 -7.69 -32.36
C LYS A 170 -9.68 -6.55 -31.40
N SER A 171 -9.67 -5.30 -31.90
CA SER A 171 -9.44 -4.11 -31.07
C SER A 171 -10.53 -3.92 -30.00
N ILE A 172 -11.80 -4.20 -30.33
CA ILE A 172 -12.90 -4.16 -29.35
C ILE A 172 -12.70 -5.24 -28.27
N ILE A 173 -12.39 -6.48 -28.66
CA ILE A 173 -12.16 -7.58 -27.71
C ILE A 173 -10.96 -7.29 -26.80
N GLU A 174 -9.88 -6.74 -27.35
CA GLU A 174 -8.70 -6.34 -26.57
C GLU A 174 -9.03 -5.23 -25.57
N LYS A 175 -9.73 -4.18 -26.01
CA LYS A 175 -10.17 -3.08 -25.12
C LYS A 175 -11.11 -3.57 -24.02
N GLU A 176 -12.05 -4.45 -24.34
CA GLU A 176 -13.00 -4.97 -23.35
C GLU A 176 -12.33 -5.94 -22.38
N GLY A 177 -11.38 -6.74 -22.88
CA GLY A 177 -10.52 -7.58 -22.05
C GLY A 177 -9.63 -6.77 -21.11
N GLU A 178 -9.13 -5.62 -21.57
CA GLU A 178 -8.32 -4.71 -20.78
C GLU A 178 -9.11 -4.01 -19.67
N LYS A 179 -10.32 -3.52 -19.96
CA LYS A 179 -11.25 -3.04 -18.94
C LYS A 179 -11.53 -4.09 -17.88
N THR A 180 -11.74 -5.34 -18.29
CA THR A 180 -11.99 -6.45 -17.35
C THR A 180 -10.77 -6.73 -16.48
N ARG A 181 -9.55 -6.68 -17.04
CA ARG A 181 -8.30 -6.82 -16.29
C ARG A 181 -8.10 -5.66 -15.31
N GLN A 182 -8.35 -4.42 -15.73
CA GLN A 182 -8.27 -3.25 -14.86
C GLN A 182 -9.29 -3.33 -13.72
N PHE A 183 -10.53 -3.70 -14.02
CA PHE A 183 -11.58 -3.88 -13.01
C PHE A 183 -11.21 -4.96 -11.97
N LEU A 184 -10.71 -6.12 -12.43
CA LEU A 184 -10.25 -7.18 -11.53
C LEU A 184 -9.05 -6.74 -10.69
N SER A 185 -8.08 -6.03 -11.28
CA SER A 185 -6.91 -5.50 -10.59
C SER A 185 -7.30 -4.49 -9.51
N LEU A 186 -8.22 -3.58 -9.83
CA LEU A 186 -8.78 -2.63 -8.87
C LEU A 186 -9.55 -3.33 -7.76
N ALA A 187 -10.40 -4.31 -8.08
CA ALA A 187 -11.16 -5.06 -7.07
C ALA A 187 -10.26 -5.85 -6.10
N ILE A 188 -9.17 -6.43 -6.60
CA ILE A 188 -8.15 -7.11 -5.77
C ILE A 188 -7.43 -6.09 -4.89
N THR A 189 -7.06 -4.94 -5.47
CA THR A 189 -6.36 -3.86 -4.75
C THR A 189 -7.24 -3.29 -3.64
N GLU A 190 -8.54 -3.06 -3.89
CA GLU A 190 -9.45 -2.52 -2.88
C GLU A 190 -9.76 -3.54 -1.80
N ARG A 191 -9.89 -4.82 -2.16
CA ARG A 191 -10.00 -5.89 -1.16
C ARG A 191 -8.76 -5.93 -0.27
N TYR A 192 -7.57 -5.83 -0.86
CA TYR A 192 -6.32 -5.77 -0.10
C TYR A 192 -6.27 -4.51 0.77
N ARG A 193 -6.63 -3.34 0.25
CA ARG A 193 -6.70 -2.06 0.97
C ARG A 193 -7.66 -2.14 2.17
N GLN A 194 -8.83 -2.73 2.00
CA GLN A 194 -9.78 -2.98 3.08
C GLN A 194 -9.23 -3.95 4.13
N GLU A 195 -8.59 -5.04 3.71
CA GLU A 195 -7.91 -5.97 4.63
C GLU A 195 -6.79 -5.25 5.41
N LEU A 196 -6.01 -4.36 4.77
CA LEU A 196 -5.00 -3.53 5.41
C LEU A 196 -5.61 -2.52 6.40
N ALA A 197 -6.71 -1.86 6.03
CA ALA A 197 -7.40 -0.88 6.86
C ALA A 197 -8.04 -1.51 8.10
N ASN A 198 -8.67 -2.68 7.92
CA ASN A 198 -9.20 -3.49 9.02
C ASN A 198 -8.07 -3.99 9.93
N ALA A 199 -6.95 -4.44 9.34
CA ALA A 199 -5.78 -4.86 10.11
C ALA A 199 -5.15 -3.71 10.90
N ARG A 200 -5.01 -2.51 10.30
CA ARG A 200 -4.50 -1.30 10.98
C ARG A 200 -5.42 -0.83 12.10
N SER A 201 -6.73 -0.87 11.89
CA SER A 201 -7.72 -0.51 12.91
C SER A 201 -7.66 -1.47 14.11
N THR A 202 -7.40 -2.75 13.85
CA THR A 202 -7.21 -3.76 14.91
C THR A 202 -5.82 -3.64 15.58
N ALA A 203 -4.78 -3.23 14.82
CA ALA A 203 -3.43 -3.03 15.34
C ALA A 203 -3.29 -1.82 16.28
N ASN A 204 -4.18 -0.83 16.17
CA ASN A 204 -4.24 0.31 17.08
C ASN A 204 -4.85 -0.03 18.46
N ASN A 205 -5.40 -1.23 18.64
CA ASN A 205 -5.75 -1.80 19.95
C ASN A 205 -5.42 -3.31 19.99
N PRO A 206 -4.13 -3.66 20.14
CA PRO A 206 -3.67 -5.04 20.02
C PRO A 206 -4.29 -5.99 21.06
N ASN A 207 -4.79 -5.48 22.19
CA ASN A 207 -5.39 -6.29 23.26
C ASN A 207 -6.88 -6.59 23.08
N ASN A 208 -7.53 -6.13 21.98
CA ASN A 208 -8.96 -6.35 21.76
C ASN A 208 -9.28 -7.30 20.59
N SER A 209 -8.29 -7.91 19.96
CA SER A 209 -8.52 -9.00 19.01
C SER A 209 -8.73 -10.30 19.79
N GLU A 210 -9.78 -11.04 19.43
CA GLU A 210 -10.16 -12.32 20.04
C GLU A 210 -9.00 -13.34 20.10
N ALA A 211 -8.07 -13.24 19.14
CA ALA A 211 -6.85 -14.04 19.12
C ALA A 211 -5.92 -13.79 20.32
N TRP A 212 -5.83 -12.56 20.84
CA TRP A 212 -4.99 -12.26 22.01
C TRP A 212 -5.57 -12.80 23.30
N LYS A 213 -6.90 -12.87 23.41
CA LYS A 213 -7.58 -13.51 24.56
C LYS A 213 -7.25 -15.01 24.65
N ILE A 214 -7.08 -15.67 23.51
CA ILE A 214 -6.77 -17.11 23.42
C ILE A 214 -5.28 -17.37 23.72
N ILE A 215 -4.39 -16.49 23.27
CA ILE A 215 -2.95 -16.65 23.47
C ILE A 215 -2.52 -16.28 24.90
N GLY A 216 -3.18 -15.29 25.51
CA GLY A 216 -2.85 -14.73 26.82
C GLY A 216 -1.97 -13.47 26.72
N ASP A 217 -1.99 -12.66 27.79
CA ASP A 217 -1.41 -11.31 27.82
C ASP A 217 0.12 -11.29 28.10
N ASP A 218 0.78 -12.44 28.13
CA ASP A 218 2.18 -12.57 28.59
C ASP A 218 3.25 -12.24 27.53
N MET A 219 2.84 -11.93 26.29
CA MET A 219 3.76 -11.60 25.19
C MET A 219 4.14 -10.10 25.16
N PRO A 220 5.41 -9.75 24.88
CA PRO A 220 6.54 -10.64 24.65
C PRO A 220 7.09 -11.24 25.95
N PHE A 221 7.33 -12.56 25.95
CA PHE A 221 7.81 -13.30 27.11
C PHE A 221 9.19 -12.81 27.53
N SER A 222 9.34 -12.58 28.84
CA SER A 222 10.61 -12.17 29.46
C SER A 222 11.22 -13.25 30.35
N GLU A 223 10.44 -14.26 30.71
CA GLU A 223 10.85 -15.40 31.53
C GLU A 223 10.88 -16.67 30.69
N LEU A 224 12.00 -17.42 30.76
CA LEU A 224 12.19 -18.62 29.96
C LEU A 224 11.19 -19.73 30.31
N GLY A 225 10.82 -19.88 31.59
CA GLY A 225 9.84 -20.86 32.04
C GLY A 225 8.47 -20.65 31.38
N LYS A 226 7.94 -19.43 31.46
CA LYS A 226 6.66 -19.04 30.84
C LYS A 226 6.64 -19.27 29.33
N PHE A 227 7.74 -18.94 28.64
CA PHE A 227 7.83 -19.21 27.20
C PHE A 227 7.81 -20.72 26.89
N VAL A 228 8.52 -21.54 27.68
CA VAL A 228 8.55 -22.99 27.48
C VAL A 228 7.17 -23.61 27.73
N GLU A 229 6.47 -23.19 28.79
CA GLU A 229 5.10 -23.63 29.08
C GLU A 229 4.13 -23.26 27.96
N PHE A 230 4.22 -22.01 27.47
CA PHE A 230 3.46 -21.55 26.31
C PHE A 230 3.75 -22.40 25.07
N ASP A 231 5.02 -22.59 24.72
CA ASP A 231 5.44 -23.34 23.53
C ASP A 231 4.97 -24.81 23.58
N GLN A 232 5.06 -25.45 24.75
CA GLN A 232 4.55 -26.80 24.96
C GLN A 232 3.02 -26.86 24.83
N SER A 233 2.31 -25.83 25.31
CA SER A 233 0.86 -25.76 25.19
C SER A 233 0.40 -25.72 23.73
N LEU A 234 1.24 -25.20 22.82
CA LEU A 234 0.92 -25.18 21.39
C LEU A 234 0.85 -26.58 20.80
N GLU A 235 1.61 -27.58 21.28
CA GLU A 235 1.72 -28.90 20.62
C GLU A 235 0.34 -29.53 20.33
N LYS A 236 -0.61 -29.38 21.27
CA LYS A 236 -1.94 -30.01 21.23
C LYS A 236 -3.09 -29.02 20.97
N ASP A 237 -2.84 -27.72 21.09
CA ASP A 237 -3.87 -26.68 21.03
C ASP A 237 -3.89 -26.00 19.66
N GLU A 238 -4.69 -26.54 18.74
CA GLU A 238 -4.85 -26.01 17.38
C GLU A 238 -5.51 -24.62 17.35
N GLU A 239 -6.31 -24.28 18.36
CA GLU A 239 -6.95 -22.96 18.47
C GLU A 239 -5.90 -21.90 18.83
N LYS A 240 -5.00 -22.21 19.75
CA LYS A 240 -3.83 -21.37 20.03
C LYS A 240 -2.88 -21.25 18.85
N LYS A 241 -2.60 -22.34 18.12
CA LYS A 241 -1.79 -22.26 16.88
C LYS A 241 -2.42 -21.32 15.85
N SER A 242 -3.74 -21.43 15.67
CA SER A 242 -4.49 -20.60 14.73
C SER A 242 -4.49 -19.13 15.15
N SER A 243 -4.68 -18.87 16.44
CA SER A 243 -4.63 -17.52 17.01
C SER A 243 -3.24 -16.91 16.89
N LEU A 244 -2.18 -17.68 17.18
CA LEU A 244 -0.79 -17.25 17.02
C LEU A 244 -0.46 -16.93 15.56
N MET A 245 -0.94 -17.76 14.63
CA MET A 245 -0.79 -17.50 13.20
C MET A 245 -1.53 -16.24 12.75
N ALA A 246 -2.74 -15.98 13.29
CA ALA A 246 -3.47 -14.75 13.03
C ALA A 246 -2.69 -13.53 13.54
N MET A 247 -2.06 -13.62 14.71
CA MET A 247 -1.16 -12.58 15.22
C MET A 247 0.03 -12.34 14.29
N PHE A 248 0.68 -13.40 13.79
CA PHE A 248 1.77 -13.27 12.82
C PHE A 248 1.33 -12.58 11.53
N LYS A 249 0.14 -12.94 11.02
CA LYS A 249 -0.47 -12.27 9.86
C LYS A 249 -0.63 -10.78 10.14
N MET A 250 -1.20 -10.43 11.29
CA MET A 250 -1.47 -9.05 11.71
C MET A 250 -0.21 -8.19 11.86
N VAL A 251 0.83 -8.68 12.54
CA VAL A 251 2.04 -7.88 12.80
C VAL A 251 2.95 -7.74 11.58
N THR A 252 2.76 -8.57 10.55
CA THR A 252 3.55 -8.54 9.32
C THR A 252 2.80 -7.94 8.12
N VAL A 253 1.62 -7.37 8.36
CA VAL A 253 0.82 -6.73 7.32
C VAL A 253 1.63 -5.64 6.60
N GLY A 254 1.60 -5.65 5.26
CA GLY A 254 2.31 -4.68 4.41
C GLY A 254 3.82 -4.90 4.28
N SER A 255 4.41 -5.82 5.03
CA SER A 255 5.82 -6.20 4.85
C SER A 255 6.00 -7.15 3.67
N THR A 256 7.05 -6.89 2.88
CA THR A 256 7.41 -7.65 1.68
C THR A 256 8.70 -8.47 1.86
N THR A 257 9.33 -8.41 3.03
CA THR A 257 10.63 -9.08 3.27
C THR A 257 10.56 -10.07 4.42
N LYS A 258 11.01 -11.30 4.19
CA LYS A 258 10.93 -12.38 5.18
C LYS A 258 11.81 -12.09 6.39
N GLU A 259 12.95 -11.44 6.21
CA GLU A 259 13.87 -11.05 7.28
C GLU A 259 13.21 -10.08 8.25
N HIS A 260 12.51 -9.08 7.73
CA HIS A 260 11.76 -8.14 8.55
C HIS A 260 10.62 -8.83 9.29
N ASP A 261 9.89 -9.71 8.60
CA ASP A 261 8.79 -10.47 9.21
C ASP A 261 9.28 -11.35 10.36
N VAL A 262 10.36 -12.12 10.16
CA VAL A 262 10.96 -12.92 11.22
C VAL A 262 11.38 -12.03 12.39
N ALA A 263 12.03 -10.90 12.12
CA ALA A 263 12.47 -9.98 13.17
C ALA A 263 11.29 -9.42 13.98
N THR A 264 10.22 -9.00 13.28
CA THR A 264 9.01 -8.45 13.88
C THR A 264 8.26 -9.49 14.71
N ILE A 265 8.07 -10.70 14.16
CA ILE A 265 7.41 -11.80 14.86
C ILE A 265 8.19 -12.17 16.13
N ILE A 266 9.49 -12.46 16.02
CA ILE A 266 10.28 -12.91 17.18
C ILE A 266 10.32 -11.83 18.26
N SER A 267 10.39 -10.55 17.89
CA SER A 267 10.37 -9.44 18.86
C SER A 267 9.01 -9.27 19.56
N LYS A 268 7.93 -9.75 18.95
CA LYS A 268 6.59 -9.77 19.55
C LYS A 268 6.35 -10.99 20.43
N VAL A 269 7.02 -12.11 20.17
CA VAL A 269 6.89 -13.32 20.99
C VAL A 269 7.84 -13.32 22.18
N ILE A 270 9.13 -13.02 22.00
CA ILE A 270 10.15 -13.15 23.04
C ILE A 270 11.04 -11.92 23.17
N LYS A 271 11.36 -11.53 24.41
CA LYS A 271 12.31 -10.44 24.70
C LYS A 271 13.77 -10.91 24.56
N LYS A 272 14.68 -9.93 24.53
CA LYS A 272 16.14 -10.14 24.41
C LYS A 272 16.69 -11.21 25.35
N VAL A 273 16.25 -11.21 26.62
CA VAL A 273 16.66 -12.21 27.62
C VAL A 273 16.46 -13.65 27.13
N ILE A 274 15.31 -13.96 26.55
CA ILE A 274 15.04 -15.30 25.99
C ILE A 274 15.78 -15.48 24.66
N GLN A 275 15.86 -14.45 23.81
CA GLN A 275 16.61 -14.52 22.55
C GLN A 275 18.09 -14.89 22.76
N LEU A 276 18.69 -14.53 23.91
CA LEU A 276 20.06 -14.89 24.25
C LEU A 276 20.23 -16.38 24.58
N GLU A 277 19.19 -17.05 25.07
CA GLU A 277 19.16 -18.48 25.41
C GLU A 277 19.02 -19.39 24.19
N TYR A 278 18.55 -18.85 23.07
CA TYR A 278 18.27 -19.60 21.85
C TYR A 278 19.22 -19.24 20.70
N SER A 279 19.44 -20.21 19.83
CA SER A 279 19.98 -20.04 18.48
C SER A 279 19.03 -20.71 17.51
N ALA A 280 19.13 -20.39 16.22
CA ALA A 280 18.24 -20.98 15.22
C ALA A 280 18.27 -22.52 15.24
N THR A 281 19.46 -23.14 15.30
CA THR A 281 19.62 -24.60 15.18
C THR A 281 20.23 -25.30 16.41
N GLY A 282 20.48 -24.58 17.50
CA GLY A 282 21.04 -25.17 18.73
C GLY A 282 22.50 -25.68 18.62
N LYS A 283 23.26 -25.22 17.61
CA LYS A 283 24.64 -25.70 17.40
C LYS A 283 25.51 -25.39 18.63
N ARG A 284 26.18 -26.41 19.16
CA ARG A 284 27.16 -26.27 20.24
C ARG A 284 28.51 -25.84 19.66
N SER A 285 29.18 -24.89 20.30
CA SER A 285 30.54 -24.49 19.97
C SER A 285 31.39 -24.57 21.23
N LYS A 286 32.48 -25.36 21.19
CA LYS A 286 33.37 -25.59 22.34
C LYS A 286 32.62 -26.05 23.62
N GLY A 287 31.67 -26.97 23.47
CA GLY A 287 30.90 -27.55 24.59
C GLY A 287 29.79 -26.66 25.16
N VAL A 288 29.78 -25.36 24.83
CA VAL A 288 28.73 -24.42 25.21
C VAL A 288 27.78 -24.23 24.02
N GLY A 289 26.49 -24.43 24.24
CA GLY A 289 25.49 -24.27 23.17
C GLY A 289 24.19 -23.72 23.69
N LYS A 290 23.53 -22.96 22.82
CA LYS A 290 22.20 -22.41 23.05
C LYS A 290 21.13 -23.46 22.74
N LYS A 291 19.92 -23.25 23.25
CA LYS A 291 18.75 -24.05 22.85
C LYS A 291 18.45 -23.83 21.36
N SER A 292 17.85 -24.83 20.71
CA SER A 292 17.43 -24.75 19.32
C SER A 292 16.04 -24.12 19.25
N PHE A 293 15.89 -22.99 18.55
CA PHE A 293 14.60 -22.36 18.36
C PHE A 293 13.79 -23.07 17.27
N LYS A 294 14.46 -23.66 16.28
CA LYS A 294 13.83 -24.47 15.22
C LYS A 294 12.92 -25.57 15.78
N ASP A 295 13.29 -26.12 16.93
CA ASP A 295 12.59 -27.27 17.51
C ASP A 295 11.34 -26.87 18.30
N THR A 296 11.10 -25.57 18.49
CA THR A 296 9.93 -25.03 19.18
C THR A 296 8.67 -25.13 18.32
N GLU A 297 7.51 -25.32 18.94
CA GLU A 297 6.22 -25.29 18.23
C GLU A 297 5.93 -23.90 17.66
N THR A 298 6.32 -22.86 18.38
CA THR A 298 6.27 -21.46 17.94
C THR A 298 6.97 -21.29 16.60
N PHE A 299 8.18 -21.86 16.43
CA PHE A 299 8.89 -21.82 15.15
C PHE A 299 8.14 -22.56 14.06
N LYS A 300 7.58 -23.74 14.33
CA LYS A 300 6.82 -24.52 13.34
C LYS A 300 5.61 -23.75 12.83
N VAL A 301 4.88 -23.07 13.72
CA VAL A 301 3.74 -22.21 13.35
C VAL A 301 4.22 -21.02 12.50
N MET A 302 5.32 -20.37 12.91
CA MET A 302 5.90 -19.24 12.18
C MET A 302 6.41 -19.65 10.79
N ASP A 303 7.10 -20.78 10.69
CA ASP A 303 7.65 -21.30 9.44
C ASP A 303 6.53 -21.67 8.47
N LYS A 304 5.48 -22.37 8.94
CA LYS A 304 4.29 -22.66 8.14
C LYS A 304 3.63 -21.39 7.61
N PHE A 305 3.49 -20.36 8.45
CA PHE A 305 2.94 -19.07 8.06
C PHE A 305 3.80 -18.36 6.99
N LEU A 306 5.12 -18.26 7.21
CA LEU A 306 6.02 -17.56 6.30
C LEU A 306 6.20 -18.30 4.97
N LEU A 307 6.20 -19.64 4.98
CA LEU A 307 6.20 -20.44 3.75
C LEU A 307 4.95 -20.16 2.91
N ALA A 308 3.77 -20.08 3.55
CA ALA A 308 2.53 -19.75 2.84
C ALA A 308 2.54 -18.30 2.32
N LYS A 309 2.97 -17.33 3.13
CA LYS A 309 3.01 -15.91 2.76
C LYS A 309 3.93 -15.65 1.56
N TYR A 310 5.03 -16.39 1.46
CA TYR A 310 6.09 -16.16 0.48
C TYR A 310 6.17 -17.26 -0.60
N ALA A 311 5.14 -18.10 -0.74
CA ALA A 311 5.14 -19.25 -1.65
C ALA A 311 5.44 -18.88 -3.12
N ASN A 312 5.03 -17.69 -3.56
CA ASN A 312 5.11 -17.25 -4.95
C ASN A 312 6.33 -16.36 -5.25
N SER A 313 7.24 -16.13 -4.30
CA SER A 313 8.39 -15.25 -4.55
C SER A 313 9.70 -16.02 -4.68
N ALA A 314 10.34 -15.86 -5.83
CA ALA A 314 11.60 -16.51 -6.17
C ALA A 314 12.78 -15.95 -5.34
N GLY A 315 13.72 -16.81 -4.96
CA GLY A 315 14.98 -16.41 -4.34
C GLY A 315 14.89 -15.94 -2.88
N ILE A 316 13.78 -16.19 -2.18
CA ILE A 316 13.65 -15.79 -0.78
C ILE A 316 14.48 -16.70 0.12
N ILE A 317 15.23 -16.07 1.03
CA ILE A 317 16.00 -16.72 2.08
C ILE A 317 15.12 -17.68 2.90
N SER A 318 15.68 -18.80 3.36
CA SER A 318 14.94 -19.74 4.21
C SER A 318 14.59 -19.11 5.56
N THR A 319 13.46 -19.49 6.16
CA THR A 319 13.05 -18.98 7.48
C THR A 319 14.13 -19.20 8.53
N ILE A 320 14.80 -20.37 8.49
CA ILE A 320 15.87 -20.70 9.42
C ILE A 320 17.10 -19.80 9.24
N THR A 321 17.45 -19.42 8.01
CA THR A 321 18.56 -18.51 7.74
C THR A 321 18.24 -17.10 8.25
N ALA A 322 17.04 -16.59 7.97
CA ALA A 322 16.58 -15.29 8.47
C ALA A 322 16.58 -15.26 10.01
N LEU A 323 16.08 -16.33 10.64
CA LEU A 323 16.09 -16.48 12.10
C LEU A 323 17.50 -16.55 12.66
N SER A 324 18.43 -17.26 12.01
CA SER A 324 19.82 -17.36 12.43
C SER A 324 20.50 -16.00 12.42
N ASN A 325 20.34 -15.24 11.34
CA ASN A 325 20.86 -13.89 11.22
C ASN A 325 20.29 -13.01 12.34
N PHE A 326 18.98 -13.07 12.58
CA PHE A 326 18.34 -12.32 13.65
C PHE A 326 18.87 -12.71 15.03
N LEU A 327 18.83 -13.99 15.44
CA LEU A 327 19.23 -14.40 16.80
C LEU A 327 20.73 -14.21 17.07
N SER A 328 21.58 -14.28 16.04
CA SER A 328 23.02 -14.03 16.18
C SER A 328 23.32 -12.60 16.68
N GLY A 329 22.50 -11.62 16.29
CA GLY A 329 22.61 -10.23 16.69
C GLY A 329 21.99 -9.89 18.06
N ALA A 330 21.40 -10.86 18.77
CA ALA A 330 20.67 -10.58 20.02
C ALA A 330 21.52 -9.91 21.10
N LYS A 331 22.82 -10.24 21.18
CA LYS A 331 23.79 -9.64 22.11
C LYS A 331 23.99 -8.14 21.88
N ASP A 332 23.77 -7.67 20.66
CA ASP A 332 24.12 -6.32 20.20
C ASP A 332 22.94 -5.36 20.30
N ARG A 333 21.73 -5.90 20.48
CA ARG A 333 20.50 -5.13 20.66
C ARG A 333 20.55 -4.29 21.94
N GLU A 334 19.78 -3.21 21.95
CA GLU A 334 19.62 -2.32 23.11
C GLU A 334 20.99 -1.79 23.63
N GLY A 335 21.82 -1.25 22.72
CA GLY A 335 23.12 -0.67 23.10
C GLY A 335 24.23 -1.67 23.40
N GLY A 336 23.99 -2.99 23.28
CA GLY A 336 24.97 -4.02 23.62
C GLY A 336 26.27 -3.97 22.80
N ARG A 337 26.24 -3.40 21.59
CA ARG A 337 27.46 -3.13 20.79
C ARG A 337 28.27 -1.97 21.38
N ALA A 338 27.61 -0.85 21.70
CA ALA A 338 28.25 0.33 22.27
C ALA A 338 28.97 0.00 23.59
N HIS A 339 28.31 -0.74 24.49
CA HIS A 339 28.93 -1.17 25.75
C HIS A 339 30.15 -2.06 25.58
N ARG A 340 30.22 -2.90 24.53
CA ARG A 340 31.42 -3.70 24.27
C ARG A 340 32.55 -2.87 23.69
N ASP A 341 32.21 -1.91 22.83
CA ASP A 341 33.19 -1.01 22.23
C ASP A 341 33.74 -0.04 23.29
N GLU A 342 32.94 0.34 24.28
CA GLU A 342 33.38 1.06 25.49
C GLU A 342 34.32 0.22 26.36
N ASN A 343 33.95 -1.03 26.67
CA ASN A 343 34.78 -1.93 27.49
C ASN A 343 36.07 -2.42 26.80
N ARG A 344 36.27 -2.11 25.52
CA ARG A 344 37.46 -2.47 24.75
C ARG A 344 38.47 -1.31 24.64
N LYS A 345 38.04 -0.09 24.97
CA LYS A 345 38.92 1.06 25.18
C LYS A 345 39.47 1.01 26.60
#